data_AF-K2FFU4-F1
#
_entry.id   AF-K2FFU4-F1
#
_cell.length_a   1.000
_cell.length_b   1.000
_cell.length_c   1.000
_cell.angle_alpha   90.00
_cell.angle_beta   90.00
_cell.angle_gamma   90.00
#
_symmetry.space_group_name_H-M   'P 1'
#
loop_
_entity.id
_entity.type
_entity.pdbx_description
1 polymer ?
#
loop_
_entity_poly.entity_id
_entity_poly.type
_entity_poly.pdbx_seq_one_letter_code
_entity_poly.pdbx_strand_id
1 'polypeptide(L)'
;MLLNYITLSILTFLDLIKILIIVEVILSWFQLFWIVVRIRFLQSITRPIYNSIKKIIPTTFWPIDFTPIIVFIAIQAIYSLILMLNPGVFILLP
;
A
#
# COMPACT_ATOMS: atom_id res chain seq x y z
N MET A 1 -7.66 20.75 16.20
CA MET A 1 -8.90 20.35 15.50
C MET A 1 -8.68 20.16 14.00
N LEU A 2 -8.51 21.23 13.19
CA LEU A 2 -8.34 21.10 11.72
C LEU A 2 -7.17 20.19 11.31
N LEU A 3 -5.99 20.38 11.92
CA LEU A 3 -4.80 19.57 11.63
C LEU A 3 -5.06 18.06 11.81
N ASN A 4 -5.82 17.69 12.84
CA ASN A 4 -6.12 16.28 13.13
C ASN A 4 -7.01 15.66 12.06
N TYR A 5 -7.97 16.41 11.51
CA TYR A 5 -8.80 15.93 10.40
C TYR A 5 -8.01 15.78 9.10
N ILE A 6 -7.06 16.69 8.84
CA ILE A 6 -6.15 16.56 7.68
C ILE A 6 -5.28 15.32 7.85
N THR A 7 -4.67 15.12 9.02
CA THR A 7 -3.87 13.92 9.30
C THR A 7 -4.71 12.65 9.18
N LEU A 8 -5.94 12.62 9.72
CA LEU A 8 -6.87 11.49 9.60
C LEU A 8 -7.16 11.16 8.13
N SER A 9 -7.39 12.16 7.30
CA SER A 9 -7.64 11.97 5.86
C SER A 9 -6.44 11.31 5.16
N ILE A 10 -5.22 11.73 5.51
CA ILE A 10 -3.98 11.14 4.99
C ILE A 10 -3.84 9.68 5.44
N LEU A 11 -4.04 9.40 6.74
CA LEU A 11 -3.95 8.03 7.27
C LEU A 11 -4.98 7.10 6.62
N THR A 12 -6.22 7.57 6.47
CA THR A 12 -7.29 6.83 5.78
C THR A 12 -6.89 6.52 4.33
N PHE A 13 -6.29 7.47 3.62
CA PHE A 13 -5.81 7.26 2.26
C PHE A 13 -4.69 6.20 2.19
N LEU A 14 -3.76 6.21 3.15
CA LEU A 14 -2.72 5.17 3.26
C LEU A 14 -3.32 3.78 3.53
N ASP A 15 -4.34 3.69 4.39
CA ASP A 15 -5.06 2.44 4.64
C ASP A 15 -5.77 1.91 3.39
N LEU A 16 -6.41 2.79 2.61
CA LEU A 16 -7.01 2.41 1.33
C LEU A 16 -5.96 1.83 0.37
N ILE A 17 -4.78 2.43 0.27
CA ILE A 17 -3.70 1.89 -0.56
C ILE A 17 -3.24 0.52 -0.04
N LYS A 18 -3.09 0.33 1.28
CA LYS A 18 -2.75 -0.98 1.86
C LYS A 18 -3.78 -2.05 1.48
N ILE A 19 -5.08 -1.72 1.51
CA ILE A 19 -6.15 -2.64 1.09
C ILE A 19 -5.99 -3.00 -0.39
N LEU A 20 -5.75 -2.01 -1.27
CA LEU A 20 -5.52 -2.27 -2.70
C LEU A 20 -4.33 -3.20 -2.93
N ILE A 21 -3.22 -3.00 -2.20
CA ILE A 21 -2.05 -3.88 -2.27
C ILE A 21 -2.40 -5.31 -1.85
N ILE A 22 -3.14 -5.49 -0.76
CA ILE A 22 -3.59 -6.82 -0.31
C ILE A 22 -4.46 -7.48 -1.37
N VAL A 23 -5.42 -6.74 -1.94
CA VAL A 23 -6.26 -7.25 -3.04
C VAL A 23 -5.39 -7.70 -4.21
N GLU A 24 -4.37 -6.93 -4.61
CA GLU A 24 -3.49 -7.32 -5.71
C GLU A 24 -2.67 -8.58 -5.41
N VAL A 25 -2.18 -8.73 -4.17
CA VAL A 25 -1.49 -9.95 -3.73
C VAL A 25 -2.43 -11.16 -3.79
N ILE A 26 -3.66 -11.03 -3.30
CA ILE A 26 -4.67 -12.10 -3.39
C ILE A 26 -4.95 -12.44 -4.86
N LEU A 27 -5.11 -11.43 -5.73
CA LEU A 27 -5.31 -11.63 -7.16
C LEU A 27 -4.13 -12.34 -7.83
N SER A 28 -2.90 -12.10 -7.37
CA SER A 28 -1.71 -12.80 -7.87
C SER A 28 -1.74 -14.30 -7.58
N TRP A 29 -2.38 -14.74 -6.49
CA TRP A 29 -2.49 -16.17 -6.16
C TRP A 29 -3.38 -16.93 -7.14
N PHE A 30 -4.36 -16.27 -7.79
CA PHE A 30 -5.16 -16.90 -8.85
C PHE A 30 -4.29 -17.35 -10.03
N GLN A 31 -3.14 -16.71 -10.26
CA GLN A 31 -2.20 -17.13 -11.30
C GLN A 31 -1.64 -18.53 -11.04
N LEU A 32 -1.57 -18.97 -9.76
CA LEU A 32 -1.17 -20.33 -9.40
C LEU A 32 -2.15 -21.39 -9.91
N PHE A 33 -3.42 -21.01 -10.08
CA PHE A 33 -4.48 -21.84 -10.66
C PHE A 33 -4.65 -21.62 -12.18
N TRP A 34 -3.67 -21.00 -12.84
CA TRP A 34 -3.73 -20.66 -14.27
C TRP A 34 -4.80 -19.62 -14.64
N ILE A 35 -5.33 -18.89 -13.65
CA ILE A 35 -6.34 -17.84 -13.85
C ILE A 35 -5.67 -16.47 -13.78
N VAL A 36 -5.60 -15.76 -14.91
CA VAL A 36 -4.99 -14.42 -14.96
C VAL A 36 -6.05 -13.35 -14.75
N VAL A 37 -6.18 -12.85 -13.52
CA VAL A 37 -7.06 -11.72 -13.21
C VAL A 37 -6.26 -10.41 -13.22
N ARG A 38 -6.63 -9.48 -14.10
CA ARG A 38 -6.02 -8.14 -14.18
C ARG A 38 -7.06 -7.05 -14.11
N ILE A 39 -7.11 -6.35 -12.99
CA ILE A 39 -8.00 -5.21 -12.79
C ILE A 39 -7.23 -3.93 -13.16
N ARG A 40 -7.61 -3.29 -14.29
CA ARG A 40 -6.92 -2.09 -14.80
C ARG A 40 -6.91 -0.94 -13.80
N PHE A 41 -8.03 -0.72 -13.11
CA PHE A 41 -8.15 0.31 -12.08
C PHE A 41 -7.13 0.11 -10.96
N LEU A 42 -7.06 -1.11 -10.40
CA LEU A 42 -6.10 -1.45 -9.36
C LEU A 42 -4.66 -1.19 -9.80
N GLN A 43 -4.30 -1.70 -10.99
CA GLN A 43 -2.97 -1.54 -11.57
C GLN A 43 -2.62 -0.08 -11.87
N SER A 44 -3.60 0.77 -12.21
CA SER A 44 -3.33 2.19 -12.47
C SER A 44 -2.86 2.94 -11.21
N ILE A 45 -3.27 2.46 -10.02
CA ILE A 45 -2.90 3.06 -8.73
C ILE A 45 -1.61 2.43 -8.20
N THR A 46 -1.49 1.11 -8.24
CA THR A 46 -0.37 0.39 -7.61
C THR A 46 0.91 0.40 -8.45
N ARG A 47 0.80 0.32 -9.78
CA ARG A 47 2.00 0.26 -10.66
C ARG A 47 2.94 1.45 -10.53
N PRO A 48 2.48 2.73 -10.47
CA PRO A 48 3.38 3.86 -10.27
C PRO A 48 4.19 3.75 -8.97
N ILE A 49 3.55 3.26 -7.90
CA ILE A 49 4.19 3.04 -6.59
C ILE A 49 5.22 1.92 -6.71
N TYR A 50 4.84 0.79 -7.32
CA TYR A 50 5.71 -0.37 -7.49
C TYR A 50 6.92 -0.07 -8.37
N ASN A 51 6.71 0.66 -9.47
CA ASN A 51 7.78 1.06 -10.37
C ASN A 51 8.78 2.00 -9.69
N SER A 52 8.33 2.85 -8.77
CA SER A 52 9.23 3.71 -7.98
C SER A 52 10.14 2.89 -7.08
N ILE A 53 9.61 1.85 -6.42
CA ILE A 53 10.41 0.94 -5.59
C ILE A 53 11.37 0.10 -6.46
N LYS A 54 10.89 -0.45 -7.58
CA LYS A 54 11.68 -1.27 -8.52
C LYS A 54 12.86 -0.51 -9.13
N LYS A 55 12.77 0.81 -9.26
CA LYS A 55 13.88 1.66 -9.72
C LYS A 55 15.03 1.74 -8.70
N ILE A 56 14.74 1.57 -7.41
CA ILE A 56 15.73 1.65 -6.33
C ILE A 56 16.30 0.27 -6.04
N ILE A 57 15.44 -0.74 -5.93
CA ILE A 57 15.83 -2.11 -5.61
C ILE A 57 15.13 -3.07 -6.59
N PRO A 58 15.86 -3.95 -7.28
CA PRO A 58 15.24 -5.03 -8.04
C PRO A 58 14.58 -5.99 -7.04
N THR A 59 13.26 -5.96 -7.01
CA THR A 59 12.42 -6.64 -5.99
C THR A 59 11.66 -7.84 -6.55
N THR A 60 11.80 -8.09 -7.85
CA THR A 60 11.30 -9.28 -8.52
C THR A 60 12.37 -10.37 -8.47
N PHE A 61 12.10 -11.47 -7.77
CA PHE A 61 12.96 -12.65 -7.74
C PHE A 61 12.14 -13.85 -8.22
N TRP A 62 12.55 -14.47 -9.35
CA TRP A 62 11.76 -15.54 -9.98
C TRP A 62 10.36 -14.97 -10.43
N PRO A 63 9.26 -15.72 -10.69
CA PRO A 63 7.97 -15.12 -11.01
C PRO A 63 7.29 -14.50 -9.77
N ILE A 64 7.97 -14.45 -8.61
CA ILE A 64 7.45 -13.85 -7.39
C ILE A 64 7.90 -12.39 -7.31
N ASP A 65 6.92 -11.50 -7.21
CA ASP A 65 7.16 -10.08 -7.03
C ASP A 65 7.03 -9.72 -5.54
N PHE A 66 8.13 -9.37 -4.88
CA PHE A 66 8.13 -8.94 -3.48
C PHE A 66 7.86 -7.44 -3.32
N THR A 67 7.69 -6.69 -4.42
CA THR A 67 7.37 -5.26 -4.39
C THR A 67 6.15 -4.93 -3.53
N PRO A 68 5.03 -5.68 -3.60
CA PRO A 68 3.85 -5.41 -2.77
C PRO A 68 4.17 -5.42 -1.27
N ILE A 69 4.99 -6.37 -0.82
CA ILE A 69 5.40 -6.50 0.60
C ILE A 69 6.25 -5.31 1.02
N ILE A 70 7.24 -4.93 0.19
CA ILE A 70 8.14 -3.82 0.50
C ILE A 70 7.36 -2.50 0.55
N VAL A 71 6.43 -2.30 -0.37
CA VAL A 71 5.55 -1.12 -0.39
C VAL A 71 4.65 -1.11 0.83
N PHE A 72 4.09 -2.26 1.21
CA PHE A 72 3.26 -2.38 2.41
C PHE A 72 4.04 -1.99 3.67
N ILE A 73 5.27 -2.50 3.83
CA ILE A 73 6.16 -2.15 4.95
C ILE A 73 6.49 -0.66 4.94
N ALA A 74 6.82 -0.09 3.78
CA ALA A 74 7.12 1.34 3.66
C ALA A 74 5.92 2.22 4.06
N ILE A 75 4.71 1.87 3.60
CA ILE A 75 3.48 2.57 4.00
C ILE A 75 3.24 2.43 5.50
N GLN A 76 3.45 1.25 6.07
CA GLN A 76 3.29 1.03 7.51
C GLN A 76 4.28 1.86 8.34
N ALA A 77 5.53 1.98 7.88
CA ALA A 77 6.53 2.82 8.53
C ALA A 77 6.13 4.31 8.49
N ILE A 78 5.68 4.80 7.32
CA ILE A 78 5.18 6.18 7.16
C ILE A 78 3.95 6.42 8.05
N TYR A 79 3.01 5.49 8.07
CA TYR A 79 1.81 5.55 8.89
C TYR A 79 2.16 5.70 10.38
N SER A 80 3.05 4.84 10.89
CA SER A 80 3.51 4.90 12.28
C SER A 80 4.26 6.20 12.59
N LEU A 81 5.08 6.71 11.66
CA LEU A 81 5.78 7.98 11.81
C LEU A 81 4.79 9.15 11.94
N ILE A 82 3.76 9.19 11.09
CA ILE A 82 2.74 10.25 11.13
C ILE A 82 2.00 10.25 12.48
N LEU A 83 1.63 9.06 12.99
CA LEU A 83 0.98 8.93 14.29
C LEU A 83 1.88 9.38 15.45
N MET A 84 3.17 9.08 15.39
CA MET A 84 4.14 9.53 16.37
C MET A 84 4.26 11.07 16.38
N LEU A 85 4.19 11.71 15.21
CA LEU A 85 4.28 13.17 15.07
C LEU A 85 2.98 13.90 15.46
N ASN A 86 1.82 13.27 15.29
CA ASN A 86 0.52 13.83 15.68
C ASN A 86 -0.33 12.81 16.47
N PRO A 87 0.00 12.57 17.76
CA PRO A 87 -0.74 11.63 18.59
C PRO A 87 -2.17 12.10 18.91
N GLY A 88 -2.51 13.38 18.72
CA GLY A 88 -3.86 13.89 18.95
C GLY A 88 -4.93 13.28 18.01
N VAL A 89 -4.51 12.59 16.95
CA VAL A 89 -5.38 11.90 16.00
C VAL A 89 -5.92 10.59 16.56
N PHE A 90 -5.29 9.98 17.56
CA PHE A 90 -5.76 8.71 18.16
C PHE A 90 -7.20 8.79 18.66
N ILE A 91 -7.67 9.97 19.05
CA ILE A 91 -9.04 10.22 19.54
C ILE A 91 -10.07 10.15 18.40
N LEU A 92 -9.63 10.32 17.16
CA LEU A 92 -10.47 10.36 15.96
C LEU A 92 -10.36 9.09 15.11
N LEU A 93 -9.43 8.18 15.43
CA LEU A 93 -9.36 6.87 14.78
C LEU A 93 -10.56 6.04 15.25
N PRO A 94 -11.21 5.30 14.33
CA PRO A 94 -12.32 4.41 14.67
C PRO A 94 -11.89 3.24 15.57
#